data_AF-A0A1V6LP59-F1
#
_entry.id   AF-A0A1V6LP59-F1
#
_cell.length_a   1.000
_cell.length_b   1.000
_cell.length_c   1.000
_cell.angle_alpha   90.00
_cell.angle_beta   90.00
_cell.angle_gamma   90.00
#
_symmetry.space_group_name_H-M   'P 1'
#
loop_
_entity.id
_entity.type
_entity.pdbx_description
1 polymer ?
#
loop_
_entity_poly.entity_id
_entity_poly.type
_entity_poly.pdbx_seq_one_letter_code
_entity_poly.pdbx_strand_id
1 'polypeptide(L)'
;MVFKKRVNKRKLFLFMVFRICLWVLVLLPLFGTSQTFKVPTVYAGVEMVHDALDFSTGRMDNVFYFRTDGSFTETLYEEKWKSIKDGSYKLTGKHVILEYVEDREKDTLFLDADGKTGKYRCCGLSLGWATMVKMKSVKEIPAGFYSYETASSLSATTDFAQTRVFSNDDIYFLADKRFTRDKKSMVALTSANTVLTATGDDSLTGSYTVTEGALTLMYDDGEIEKGSFFLDSRLMDGSKEKAYLMAFKGDVFVYLPTAN
;
A
#
# COMPACT_ATOMS: atom_id res chain seq x y z
N MET A 1 -40.79 -50.80 52.16
CA MET A 1 -40.37 -51.55 50.95
C MET A 1 -39.54 -50.60 50.09
N VAL A 2 -38.21 -50.72 50.07
CA VAL A 2 -37.31 -49.76 49.41
C VAL A 2 -36.70 -50.43 48.18
N PHE A 3 -37.14 -50.04 46.98
CA PHE A 3 -36.57 -50.53 45.71
C PHE A 3 -35.25 -49.81 45.42
N LYS A 4 -34.12 -50.49 45.67
CA LYS A 4 -32.78 -50.00 45.32
C LYS A 4 -32.54 -50.26 43.83
N LYS A 5 -32.86 -49.27 42.99
CA LYS A 5 -32.66 -49.32 41.53
C LYS A 5 -31.14 -49.35 41.23
N ARG A 6 -30.61 -50.52 40.84
CA ARG A 6 -29.22 -50.67 40.37
C ARG A 6 -29.04 -49.91 39.06
N VAL A 7 -28.45 -48.73 39.11
CA VAL A 7 -28.00 -48.02 37.92
C VAL A 7 -26.83 -48.79 37.32
N ASN A 8 -26.99 -49.23 36.07
CA ASN A 8 -26.00 -50.00 35.34
C ASN A 8 -24.79 -49.10 35.04
N LYS A 9 -23.69 -49.30 35.77
CA LYS A 9 -22.47 -48.47 35.71
C LYS A 9 -21.92 -48.33 34.28
N ARG A 10 -22.13 -49.31 33.40
CA ARG A 10 -21.76 -49.24 31.98
C ARG A 10 -22.56 -48.19 31.20
N LYS A 11 -23.86 -48.05 31.49
CA LYS A 11 -24.71 -47.03 30.85
C LYS A 11 -24.36 -45.63 31.34
N LEU A 12 -23.98 -45.48 32.62
CA LEU A 12 -23.56 -44.20 33.19
C LEU A 12 -22.22 -43.73 32.60
N PHE A 13 -21.26 -44.65 32.44
CA PHE A 13 -19.96 -44.35 31.83
C PHE A 13 -20.10 -43.95 30.35
N LEU A 14 -20.92 -44.69 29.58
CA LEU A 14 -21.17 -44.36 28.17
C LEU A 14 -21.85 -43.00 28.00
N PHE A 15 -22.79 -42.65 28.88
CA PHE A 15 -23.46 -41.34 28.87
C PHE A 15 -22.51 -40.20 29.22
N MET A 16 -21.54 -40.45 30.11
CA MET A 16 -20.56 -39.47 30.54
C MET A 16 -19.53 -39.20 29.44
N VAL A 17 -19.02 -40.24 28.77
CA VAL A 17 -18.13 -40.10 27.61
C VAL A 17 -18.83 -39.38 26.46
N PHE A 18 -20.10 -39.73 26.17
CA PHE A 18 -20.88 -39.07 25.13
C PHE A 18 -21.10 -37.57 25.41
N ARG A 19 -21.35 -37.19 26.67
CA ARG A 19 -21.43 -35.77 27.06
C ARG A 19 -20.10 -35.04 26.94
N ILE A 20 -18.99 -35.65 27.33
CA ILE A 20 -17.66 -35.03 27.20
C ILE A 20 -17.31 -34.82 25.71
N CYS A 21 -17.57 -35.81 24.85
CA CYS A 21 -17.37 -35.66 23.40
C CYS A 21 -18.26 -34.58 22.78
N LEU A 22 -19.52 -34.47 23.22
CA LEU A 22 -20.44 -33.43 22.75
C LEU A 22 -19.99 -32.02 23.18
N TRP A 23 -19.43 -31.87 24.38
CA TRP A 23 -18.87 -30.59 24.86
C TRP A 23 -17.56 -30.22 24.14
N VAL A 24 -16.71 -31.20 23.82
CA VAL A 24 -15.47 -30.97 23.02
C VAL A 24 -15.80 -30.59 21.57
N LEU A 25 -16.87 -31.14 20.98
CA LEU A 25 -17.33 -30.80 19.62
C LEU A 25 -18.04 -29.44 19.53
N VAL A 26 -18.63 -28.95 20.63
CA VAL A 26 -19.30 -27.62 20.66
C VAL A 26 -18.31 -26.48 20.97
N LEU A 27 -17.14 -26.78 21.57
CA LEU A 27 -16.08 -25.79 21.86
C LEU A 27 -15.07 -25.58 20.72
N LEU A 28 -15.18 -26.34 19.62
CA LEU A 28 -14.35 -26.20 18.40
C LEU A 28 -15.31 -25.92 17.23
N PRO A 29 -15.64 -24.65 16.88
CA PRO A 29 -14.66 -23.68 16.38
C PRO A 29 -15.05 -22.20 16.65
N LEU A 30 -14.40 -21.53 17.60
CA LEU A 30 -14.29 -20.05 17.60
C LEU A 30 -12.90 -19.58 17.18
N PHE A 31 -12.11 -20.47 16.58
CA PHE A 31 -10.99 -20.05 15.75
C PHE A 31 -11.60 -19.53 14.44
N GLY A 32 -11.99 -18.25 14.44
CA GLY A 32 -12.20 -17.55 13.18
C GLY A 32 -10.97 -17.82 12.32
N THR A 33 -11.17 -18.48 11.19
CA THR A 33 -10.07 -18.79 10.29
C THR A 33 -9.53 -17.47 9.80
N SER A 34 -8.38 -17.06 10.33
CA SER A 34 -7.65 -15.90 9.83
C SER A 34 -7.34 -16.19 8.38
N GLN A 35 -7.98 -15.46 7.46
CA GLN A 35 -7.78 -15.66 6.05
C GLN A 35 -6.56 -14.85 5.61
N THR A 36 -5.90 -15.32 4.56
CA THR A 36 -4.89 -14.56 3.81
C THR A 36 -5.37 -14.41 2.37
N PHE A 37 -4.76 -13.50 1.63
CA PHE A 37 -5.00 -13.45 0.19
C PHE A 37 -4.52 -14.75 -0.47
N LYS A 38 -5.31 -15.25 -1.43
CA LYS A 38 -4.98 -16.47 -2.17
C LYS A 38 -3.84 -16.28 -3.18
N VAL A 39 -3.56 -15.03 -3.55
CA VAL A 39 -2.48 -14.60 -4.45
C VAL A 39 -1.84 -13.33 -3.90
N PRO A 40 -0.56 -13.04 -4.21
CA PRO A 40 0.04 -11.78 -3.86
C PRO A 40 -0.79 -10.61 -4.37
N THR A 41 -1.01 -9.61 -3.53
CA THR A 41 -1.93 -8.50 -3.81
C THR A 41 -1.28 -7.19 -3.42
N VAL A 42 -1.43 -6.17 -4.27
CA VAL A 42 -0.96 -4.82 -3.98
C VAL A 42 -2.14 -3.88 -3.84
N TYR A 43 -2.08 -3.00 -2.86
CA TYR A 43 -2.94 -1.83 -2.77
C TYR A 43 -2.08 -0.58 -2.71
N ALA A 44 -2.44 0.44 -3.47
CA ALA A 44 -1.78 1.74 -3.43
C ALA A 44 -2.81 2.87 -3.38
N GLY A 45 -2.46 3.95 -2.70
CA GLY A 45 -3.31 5.12 -2.56
C GLY A 45 -2.55 6.29 -1.97
N VAL A 46 -3.15 7.47 -2.10
CA VAL A 46 -2.57 8.73 -1.63
C VAL A 46 -3.42 9.27 -0.51
N GLU A 47 -2.76 9.75 0.54
CA GLU A 47 -3.36 10.47 1.64
C GLU A 47 -2.81 11.89 1.69
N MET A 48 -3.69 12.87 1.89
CA MET A 48 -3.26 14.22 2.23
C MET A 48 -3.14 14.30 3.75
N VAL A 49 -1.92 14.59 4.20
CA VAL A 49 -1.61 14.71 5.62
C VAL A 49 -1.65 16.19 5.99
N HIS A 50 -2.33 16.49 7.09
CA HIS A 50 -2.29 17.79 7.73
C HIS A 50 -1.98 17.59 9.21
N ASP A 51 -0.84 18.12 9.65
CA ASP A 51 -0.51 18.13 11.06
C ASP A 51 -0.98 19.47 11.66
N ALA A 52 -1.89 19.37 12.63
CA ALA A 52 -2.48 20.53 13.29
C ALA A 52 -1.50 21.23 14.25
N LEU A 53 -0.41 20.57 14.66
CA LEU A 53 0.54 21.11 15.64
C LEU A 53 1.56 22.05 14.99
N ASP A 54 2.01 21.76 13.77
CA ASP A 54 2.99 22.57 13.03
C ASP A 54 2.41 23.18 11.74
N PHE A 55 1.09 23.04 11.53
CA PHE A 55 0.36 23.47 10.33
C PHE A 55 0.98 22.94 9.03
N SER A 56 1.72 21.84 9.11
CA SER A 56 2.28 21.22 7.92
C SER A 56 1.18 20.60 7.07
N THR A 57 1.41 20.64 5.77
CA THR A 57 0.58 19.91 4.81
C THR A 57 1.51 19.11 3.94
N GLY A 58 1.07 17.93 3.57
CA GLY A 58 1.86 17.05 2.74
C GLY A 58 1.04 15.95 2.13
N ARG A 59 1.74 15.16 1.34
CA ARG A 59 1.23 14.01 0.65
C ARG A 59 1.94 12.78 1.20
N MET A 60 1.18 11.75 1.55
CA MET A 60 1.71 10.44 1.95
C MET A 60 1.20 9.38 0.99
N ASP A 61 2.15 8.68 0.38
CA ASP A 61 1.88 7.58 -0.53
C ASP A 61 1.92 6.27 0.24
N ASN A 62 0.82 5.54 0.18
CA ASN A 62 0.64 4.29 0.89
C ASN A 62 0.62 3.18 -0.14
N VAL A 63 1.60 2.29 -0.12
CA VAL A 63 1.67 1.13 -1.02
C VAL A 63 1.98 -0.11 -0.19
N PHE A 64 1.10 -1.11 -0.27
CA PHE A 64 1.25 -2.35 0.49
C PHE A 64 1.33 -3.53 -0.47
N TYR A 65 2.37 -4.34 -0.32
CA TYR A 65 2.50 -5.65 -0.97
C TYR A 65 2.17 -6.76 0.03
N PHE A 66 1.01 -7.40 -0.16
CA PHE A 66 0.52 -8.50 0.65
C PHE A 66 0.91 -9.85 0.03
N ARG A 67 1.53 -10.71 0.83
CA ARG A 67 1.94 -12.06 0.43
C ARG A 67 0.92 -13.11 0.84
N THR A 68 0.94 -14.27 0.20
CA THR A 68 0.04 -15.39 0.52
C THR A 68 0.34 -16.04 1.87
N ASP A 69 1.56 -15.87 2.38
CA ASP A 69 2.00 -16.37 3.68
C ASP A 69 1.51 -15.53 4.87
N GLY A 70 0.73 -14.46 4.61
CA GLY A 70 0.22 -13.57 5.65
C GLY A 70 1.21 -12.48 6.07
N SER A 71 2.35 -12.31 5.40
CA SER A 71 3.24 -11.16 5.60
C SER A 71 2.96 -10.03 4.61
N PHE A 72 3.35 -8.81 4.95
CA PHE A 72 3.29 -7.67 4.04
C PHE A 72 4.59 -6.83 4.07
N THR A 73 4.70 -5.90 3.14
CA THR A 73 5.71 -4.84 3.16
C THR A 73 5.13 -3.56 2.56
N GLU A 74 5.53 -2.43 3.14
CA GLU A 74 5.37 -1.06 2.63
C GLU A 74 6.72 -0.48 2.14
N THR A 75 7.84 -1.15 2.44
CA THR A 75 9.21 -0.85 1.99
C THR A 75 9.43 -1.24 0.52
N LEU A 76 8.65 -0.63 -0.37
CA LEU A 76 8.66 -0.90 -1.82
C LEU A 76 9.70 -0.10 -2.61
N TYR A 77 10.35 0.87 -1.97
CA TYR A 77 11.42 1.69 -2.53
C TYR A 77 12.78 0.97 -2.62
N GLU A 78 12.96 -0.09 -1.82
CA GLU A 78 14.19 -0.88 -1.77
C GLU A 78 14.29 -1.89 -2.92
N GLU A 79 15.49 -2.16 -3.43
CA GLU A 79 15.71 -3.16 -4.50
C GLU A 79 15.19 -4.55 -4.10
N LYS A 80 15.33 -4.92 -2.83
CA LYS A 80 14.98 -6.25 -2.29
C LYS A 80 13.58 -6.31 -1.67
N TRP A 81 12.68 -5.37 -2.00
CA TRP A 81 11.32 -5.24 -1.46
C TRP A 81 10.55 -6.57 -1.40
N LYS A 82 10.69 -7.46 -2.40
CA LYS A 82 9.99 -8.77 -2.43
C LYS A 82 10.27 -9.62 -1.20
N SER A 83 11.46 -9.50 -0.61
CA SER A 83 11.89 -10.26 0.57
C SER A 83 11.67 -9.56 1.92
N ILE A 84 11.47 -8.24 1.92
CA ILE A 84 11.31 -7.45 3.15
C ILE A 84 9.96 -7.76 3.79
N LYS A 85 9.92 -7.90 5.12
CA LYS A 85 8.70 -8.18 5.88
C LYS A 85 8.56 -7.13 6.98
N ASP A 86 7.78 -6.09 6.71
CA ASP A 86 7.53 -5.02 7.68
C ASP A 86 6.51 -5.45 8.74
N GLY A 87 5.74 -6.50 8.46
CA GLY A 87 4.74 -7.04 9.37
C GLY A 87 4.02 -8.28 8.84
N SER A 88 3.00 -8.66 9.60
CA SER A 88 2.00 -9.65 9.23
C SER A 88 0.63 -9.02 9.10
N TYR A 89 -0.28 -9.65 8.36
CA TYR A 89 -1.65 -9.18 8.22
C TYR A 89 -2.64 -10.31 8.41
N LYS A 90 -3.87 -9.93 8.79
CA LYS A 90 -5.01 -10.85 8.92
C LYS A 90 -6.20 -10.31 8.14
N LEU A 91 -6.79 -11.13 7.29
CA LEU A 91 -8.04 -10.79 6.62
C LEU A 91 -9.23 -11.29 7.44
N THR A 92 -10.00 -10.35 7.98
CA THR A 92 -11.23 -10.61 8.73
C THR A 92 -12.41 -9.97 8.00
N GLY A 93 -13.11 -10.76 7.18
CA GLY A 93 -14.16 -10.25 6.31
C GLY A 93 -13.60 -9.27 5.28
N LYS A 94 -13.98 -8.00 5.37
CA LYS A 94 -13.49 -6.91 4.49
C LYS A 94 -12.39 -6.05 5.14
N HIS A 95 -11.82 -6.49 6.25
CA HIS A 95 -10.78 -5.76 6.96
C HIS A 95 -9.46 -6.50 6.85
N VAL A 96 -8.44 -5.80 6.36
CA VAL A 96 -7.05 -6.23 6.41
C VAL A 96 -6.41 -5.53 7.60
N ILE A 97 -6.17 -6.28 8.67
CA ILE A 97 -5.55 -5.78 9.90
C ILE A 97 -4.04 -5.95 9.75
N LEU A 98 -3.28 -4.86 9.86
CA LEU A 98 -1.82 -4.83 9.78
C LEU A 98 -1.21 -4.93 11.18
N GLU A 99 -0.27 -5.84 11.34
CA GLU A 99 0.49 -6.05 12.57
C GLU A 99 1.97 -5.90 12.22
N TYR A 100 2.53 -4.72 12.51
CA TYR A 100 3.93 -4.38 12.24
C TYR A 100 4.89 -5.19 13.13
N VAL A 101 6.11 -5.46 12.64
CA VAL A 101 7.18 -6.09 13.43
C VAL A 101 7.66 -5.14 14.52
N GLU A 102 7.71 -3.84 14.22
CA GLU A 102 7.94 -2.79 15.21
C GLU A 102 6.70 -2.61 16.09
N ASP A 103 6.89 -2.17 17.33
CA ASP A 103 5.81 -1.92 18.30
C ASP A 103 5.03 -0.63 17.94
N ARG A 104 4.43 -0.64 16.75
CA ARG A 104 3.57 0.39 16.19
C ARG A 104 2.10 -0.01 16.41
N GLU A 105 1.22 1.00 16.41
CA GLU A 105 -0.22 0.77 16.45
C GLU A 105 -0.67 -0.05 15.22
N LYS A 106 -1.71 -0.87 15.40
CA LYS A 106 -2.25 -1.68 14.31
C LYS A 106 -3.06 -0.80 13.37
N ASP A 107 -2.73 -0.85 12.09
CA ASP A 107 -3.53 -0.21 11.06
C ASP A 107 -4.58 -1.15 10.48
N THR A 108 -5.59 -0.57 9.83
CA THR A 108 -6.61 -1.33 9.12
C THR A 108 -6.89 -0.74 7.74
N LEU A 109 -6.84 -1.61 6.73
CA LEU A 109 -7.35 -1.36 5.39
C LEU A 109 -8.76 -1.96 5.27
N PHE A 110 -9.74 -1.11 4.97
CA PHE A 110 -11.15 -1.45 4.80
C PHE A 110 -11.44 -1.62 3.31
N LEU A 111 -11.67 -2.85 2.87
CA LEU A 111 -11.95 -3.17 1.47
C LEU A 111 -13.42 -2.92 1.13
N ASP A 112 -13.66 -2.42 -0.09
CA ASP A 112 -15.00 -2.32 -0.65
C ASP A 112 -15.55 -3.71 -1.04
N ALA A 113 -16.83 -3.75 -1.43
CA ALA A 113 -17.53 -5.01 -1.71
C ALA A 113 -16.89 -5.84 -2.84
N ASP A 114 -16.28 -5.19 -3.82
CA ASP A 114 -15.61 -5.85 -4.94
C ASP A 114 -14.14 -6.20 -4.66
N GLY A 115 -13.58 -5.70 -3.55
CA GLY A 115 -12.17 -5.84 -3.21
C GLY A 115 -11.22 -5.25 -4.27
N LYS A 116 -11.68 -4.30 -5.08
CA LYS A 116 -10.84 -3.53 -6.02
C LYS A 116 -10.42 -2.19 -5.45
N THR A 117 -11.20 -1.65 -4.54
CA THR A 117 -10.90 -0.41 -3.81
C THR A 117 -11.00 -0.64 -2.32
N GLY A 118 -10.52 0.33 -1.55
CA GLY A 118 -10.66 0.36 -0.12
C GLY A 118 -10.28 1.70 0.47
N LYS A 119 -10.41 1.80 1.79
CA LYS A 119 -9.98 2.95 2.57
C LYS A 119 -8.92 2.51 3.56
N TYR A 120 -7.81 3.22 3.59
CA TYR A 120 -6.78 3.05 4.60
C TYR A 120 -6.68 4.31 5.45
N ARG A 121 -6.38 4.11 6.72
CA ARG A 121 -6.09 5.18 7.65
C ARG A 121 -4.90 4.74 8.48
N CYS A 122 -3.83 5.51 8.40
CA CYS A 122 -2.69 5.37 9.30
C CYS A 122 -3.10 5.83 10.71
N CYS A 123 -2.71 5.09 11.74
CA CYS A 123 -2.89 5.49 13.13
C CYS A 123 -2.02 6.72 13.43
N GLY A 124 -2.64 7.88 13.70
CA GLY A 124 -1.92 9.11 14.03
C GLY A 124 -2.67 10.39 13.65
N LEU A 125 -1.96 11.52 13.65
CA LEU A 125 -2.43 12.89 13.40
C LEU A 125 -3.07 13.12 12.02
N SER A 126 -3.22 12.09 11.19
CA SER A 126 -3.94 12.21 9.94
C SER A 126 -5.44 12.41 10.17
N LEU A 127 -5.95 13.51 9.60
CA LEU A 127 -7.37 13.83 9.52
C LEU A 127 -8.07 13.13 8.34
N GLY A 128 -7.33 12.36 7.53
CA GLY A 128 -7.77 11.81 6.26
C GLY A 128 -7.97 10.30 6.22
N TRP A 129 -8.42 9.85 5.04
CA TRP A 129 -8.37 8.46 4.62
C TRP A 129 -7.68 8.42 3.25
N ALA A 130 -6.75 7.50 3.06
CA ALA A 130 -6.28 7.16 1.72
C ALA A 130 -7.38 6.36 1.00
N THR A 131 -7.73 6.76 -0.22
CA THR A 131 -8.45 5.85 -1.13
C THR A 131 -7.45 4.92 -1.78
N MET A 132 -7.57 3.64 -1.45
CA MET A 132 -6.68 2.59 -1.90
C MET A 132 -7.27 1.88 -3.10
N VAL A 133 -6.46 1.63 -4.11
CA VAL A 133 -6.84 0.88 -5.30
C VAL A 133 -5.98 -0.36 -5.40
N LYS A 134 -6.61 -1.47 -5.78
CA LYS A 134 -5.92 -2.73 -6.04
C LYS A 134 -5.10 -2.63 -7.32
N MET A 135 -3.82 -2.95 -7.20
CA MET A 135 -2.87 -2.92 -8.31
C MET A 135 -2.57 -4.32 -8.83
N LYS A 136 -2.07 -4.38 -10.06
CA LYS A 136 -1.59 -5.60 -10.74
C LYS A 136 -0.16 -5.39 -11.19
N SER A 137 0.63 -6.47 -11.13
CA SER A 137 1.89 -6.53 -11.86
C SER A 137 1.60 -6.67 -13.36
N VAL A 138 2.49 -6.11 -14.18
CA VAL A 138 2.37 -6.16 -15.63
C VAL A 138 3.59 -6.83 -16.26
N LYS A 139 3.38 -7.42 -17.43
CA LYS A 139 4.46 -7.94 -18.28
C LYS A 139 5.05 -6.87 -19.18
N GLU A 140 4.30 -5.80 -19.40
CA GLU A 140 4.65 -4.68 -20.25
C GLU A 140 3.97 -3.43 -19.70
N ILE A 141 4.72 -2.32 -19.66
CA ILE A 141 4.20 -1.02 -19.23
C ILE A 141 3.51 -0.40 -20.45
N PRO A 142 2.23 -0.01 -20.36
CA PRO A 142 1.56 0.74 -21.41
C PRO A 142 2.33 2.01 -21.76
N ALA A 143 2.47 2.28 -23.05
CA ALA A 143 3.04 3.54 -23.48
C ALA A 143 2.14 4.70 -23.02
N GLY A 144 2.75 5.78 -22.56
CA GLY A 144 2.03 6.95 -22.10
C GLY A 144 2.76 7.69 -20.98
N PHE A 145 2.07 8.70 -20.44
CA PHE A 145 2.64 9.66 -19.52
C PHE A 145 2.22 9.36 -18.08
N TYR A 146 3.21 9.31 -17.20
CA TYR A 146 3.05 9.01 -15.77
C TYR A 146 3.66 10.16 -15.00
N SER A 147 2.86 10.85 -14.20
CA SER A 147 3.31 12.02 -13.45
C SER A 147 3.18 11.80 -11.95
N TYR A 148 4.24 12.07 -11.24
CA TYR A 148 4.25 12.21 -9.80
C TYR A 148 4.45 13.67 -9.45
N GLU A 149 3.55 14.21 -8.64
CA GLU A 149 3.66 15.56 -8.10
C GLU A 149 3.48 15.51 -6.59
N THR A 150 4.38 16.16 -5.86
CA THR A 150 4.23 16.34 -4.43
C THR A 150 4.55 17.78 -4.06
N ALA A 151 3.81 18.26 -3.08
CA ALA A 151 4.05 19.53 -2.44
C ALA A 151 3.93 19.29 -0.93
N SER A 152 4.92 19.76 -0.18
CA SER A 152 4.86 19.77 1.28
C SER A 152 5.26 21.13 1.82
N SER A 153 4.74 21.45 2.99
CA SER A 153 5.04 22.68 3.70
C SER A 153 5.27 22.40 5.17
N LEU A 154 6.26 23.06 5.76
CA LEU A 154 6.48 23.09 7.19
C LEU A 154 6.42 24.54 7.68
N SER A 155 5.64 24.81 8.72
CA SER A 155 5.63 26.11 9.39
C SER A 155 6.37 26.02 10.72
N ALA A 156 7.39 26.87 10.92
CA ALA A 156 7.93 27.05 12.25
C ALA A 156 6.89 27.80 13.12
N THR A 157 6.65 27.30 14.33
CA THR A 157 5.58 27.79 15.21
C THR A 157 5.91 29.10 15.94
N THR A 158 7.12 29.63 15.81
CA THR A 158 7.55 30.83 16.58
C THR A 158 8.32 31.89 15.82
N ASP A 159 8.75 31.65 14.58
CA ASP A 159 9.33 32.66 13.70
C ASP A 159 8.75 32.44 12.31
N PHE A 160 8.34 33.52 11.63
CA PHE A 160 7.59 33.55 10.37
C PHE A 160 8.25 32.87 9.14
N ALA A 161 9.23 31.99 9.34
CA ALA A 161 9.84 31.16 8.32
C ALA A 161 8.95 29.95 7.99
N GLN A 162 8.52 29.86 6.74
CA GLN A 162 7.89 28.68 6.16
C GLN A 162 8.85 28.06 5.14
N THR A 163 8.97 26.73 5.18
CA THR A 163 9.66 25.96 4.16
C THR A 163 8.62 25.26 3.29
N ARG A 164 8.75 25.36 1.98
CA ARG A 164 7.93 24.66 1.00
C ARG A 164 8.82 23.85 0.09
N VAL A 165 8.44 22.59 -0.15
CA VAL A 165 9.14 21.69 -1.06
C VAL A 165 8.14 21.28 -2.12
N PHE A 166 8.53 21.41 -3.37
CA PHE A 166 7.79 20.91 -4.52
C PHE A 166 8.69 19.96 -5.28
N SER A 167 8.18 18.80 -5.68
CA SER A 167 8.83 17.98 -6.67
C SER A 167 7.85 17.40 -7.66
N ASN A 168 8.33 17.25 -8.88
CA ASN A 168 7.63 16.65 -9.99
C ASN A 168 8.59 15.64 -10.64
N ASP A 169 8.05 14.47 -10.98
CA ASP A 169 8.77 13.39 -11.62
C ASP A 169 7.85 12.81 -12.70
N ASP A 170 8.14 13.17 -13.93
CA ASP A 170 7.37 12.81 -15.09
C ASP A 170 8.11 11.72 -15.86
N ILE A 171 7.48 10.56 -16.06
CA ILE A 171 8.03 9.45 -16.81
C ILE A 171 7.13 9.17 -18.01
N TYR A 172 7.71 9.17 -19.21
CA TYR A 172 7.04 8.78 -20.43
C TYR A 172 7.60 7.45 -20.92
N PHE A 173 6.78 6.39 -20.88
CA PHE A 173 7.14 5.09 -21.45
C PHE A 173 6.74 5.03 -22.92
N LEU A 174 7.67 4.58 -23.75
CA LEU A 174 7.52 4.44 -25.20
C LEU A 174 7.20 2.99 -25.58
N ALA A 175 6.54 2.81 -26.72
CA ALA A 175 6.12 1.48 -27.20
C ALA A 175 7.29 0.53 -27.53
N ASP A 176 8.50 1.06 -27.72
CA ASP A 176 9.73 0.31 -28.04
C ASP A 176 10.56 -0.04 -26.79
N LYS A 177 9.95 -0.01 -25.60
CA LYS A 177 10.59 -0.26 -24.30
C LYS A 177 11.66 0.77 -23.91
N ARG A 178 11.54 1.97 -24.46
CA ARG A 178 12.31 3.14 -24.02
C ARG A 178 11.51 4.02 -23.07
N PHE A 179 12.20 4.89 -22.35
CA PHE A 179 11.55 5.91 -21.55
C PHE A 179 12.31 7.24 -21.60
N THR A 180 11.58 8.32 -21.35
CA THR A 180 12.13 9.62 -20.97
C THR A 180 11.62 9.97 -19.57
N ARG A 181 12.43 10.62 -18.75
CA ARG A 181 12.09 11.00 -17.38
C ARG A 181 12.59 12.40 -17.09
N ASP A 182 11.67 13.29 -16.71
CA ASP A 182 11.98 14.66 -16.34
C ASP A 182 11.69 14.84 -14.85
N LYS A 183 12.70 15.27 -14.08
CA LYS A 183 12.59 15.50 -12.64
C LYS A 183 12.79 16.97 -12.34
N LYS A 184 11.82 17.59 -11.68
CA LYS A 184 11.90 18.98 -11.23
C LYS A 184 11.71 19.04 -9.74
N SER A 185 12.50 19.87 -9.08
CA SER A 185 12.34 20.14 -7.65
C SER A 185 12.56 21.61 -7.35
N MET A 186 11.85 22.10 -6.34
CA MET A 186 12.01 23.44 -5.80
C MET A 186 11.89 23.40 -4.28
N VAL A 187 12.83 24.04 -3.61
CA VAL A 187 12.73 24.35 -2.18
C VAL A 187 12.64 25.86 -2.02
N ALA A 188 11.62 26.33 -1.32
CA ALA A 188 11.43 27.73 -1.00
C ALA A 188 11.40 27.94 0.52
N LEU A 189 12.23 28.85 1.01
CA LEU A 189 12.21 29.33 2.39
C LEU A 189 11.70 30.78 2.37
N THR A 190 10.55 31.02 2.99
CA THR A 190 9.92 32.34 3.06
C THR A 190 9.88 32.82 4.50
N SER A 191 10.45 33.98 4.80
CA SER A 191 10.32 34.68 6.09
C SER A 191 9.70 36.06 5.89
N ALA A 192 9.43 36.80 6.97
CA ALA A 192 8.77 38.10 6.92
C ALA A 192 9.39 39.11 5.93
N ASN A 193 10.69 39.00 5.64
CA ASN A 193 11.42 39.94 4.78
C ASN A 193 12.27 39.27 3.69
N THR A 194 12.27 37.93 3.57
CA THR A 194 13.19 37.21 2.68
C THR A 194 12.51 36.02 2.03
N VAL A 195 12.77 35.80 0.74
CA VAL A 195 12.44 34.56 0.04
C VAL A 195 13.73 34.00 -0.56
N LEU A 196 14.08 32.78 -0.21
CA LEU A 196 15.17 32.01 -0.82
C LEU A 196 14.60 30.83 -1.56
N THR A 197 15.08 30.59 -2.78
CA THR A 197 14.63 29.48 -3.62
C THR A 197 15.83 28.73 -4.18
N ALA A 198 15.75 27.40 -4.16
CA ALA A 198 16.66 26.52 -4.88
C ALA A 198 15.84 25.63 -5.81
N THR A 199 16.31 25.42 -7.03
CA THR A 199 15.66 24.58 -8.04
C THR A 199 16.62 23.54 -8.56
N GLY A 200 16.11 22.33 -8.82
CA GLY A 200 16.81 21.27 -9.55
C GLY A 200 15.96 20.82 -10.73
N ASP A 201 16.61 20.54 -11.86
CA ASP A 201 16.00 19.97 -13.05
C ASP A 201 16.95 18.91 -13.62
N ASP A 202 16.40 17.80 -14.07
CA ASP A 202 17.14 16.69 -14.66
C ASP A 202 16.27 16.02 -15.72
N SER A 203 16.87 15.63 -16.84
CA SER A 203 16.19 14.97 -17.95
C SER A 203 16.99 13.75 -18.37
N LEU A 204 16.39 12.58 -18.20
CA LEU A 204 17.03 11.29 -18.32
C LEU A 204 16.31 10.45 -19.35
N THR A 205 17.07 9.64 -20.10
CA THR A 205 16.53 8.72 -21.09
C THR A 205 17.14 7.34 -20.91
N GLY A 206 16.41 6.31 -21.33
CA GLY A 206 16.89 4.96 -21.20
C GLY A 206 15.97 3.91 -21.79
N SER A 207 16.23 2.67 -21.41
CA SER A 207 15.42 1.49 -21.72
C SER A 207 14.95 0.83 -20.43
N TYR A 208 13.87 0.05 -20.49
CA TYR A 208 13.33 -0.59 -19.31
C TYR A 208 12.97 -2.06 -19.53
N THR A 209 12.95 -2.79 -18.42
CA THR A 209 12.36 -4.13 -18.34
C THR A 209 11.45 -4.22 -17.13
N VAL A 210 10.33 -4.93 -17.26
CA VAL A 210 9.42 -5.20 -16.15
C VAL A 210 9.09 -6.68 -16.09
N THR A 211 9.27 -7.30 -14.93
CA THR A 211 8.94 -8.71 -14.70
C THR A 211 8.33 -8.88 -13.32
N GLU A 212 7.08 -9.35 -13.26
CA GLU A 212 6.39 -9.66 -12.00
C GLU A 212 6.46 -8.51 -10.98
N GLY A 213 6.23 -7.29 -11.45
CA GLY A 213 6.24 -6.08 -10.62
C GLY A 213 7.63 -5.60 -10.20
N ALA A 214 8.71 -6.19 -10.70
CA ALA A 214 10.06 -5.62 -10.60
C ALA A 214 10.38 -4.87 -11.89
N LEU A 215 10.65 -3.58 -11.78
CA LEU A 215 11.07 -2.70 -12.86
C LEU A 215 12.58 -2.46 -12.76
N THR A 216 13.26 -2.54 -13.90
CA THR A 216 14.64 -2.09 -14.05
C THR A 216 14.67 -1.01 -15.13
N LEU A 217 15.10 0.18 -14.76
CA LEU A 217 15.41 1.30 -15.65
C LEU A 217 16.93 1.26 -15.92
N MET A 218 17.30 1.23 -17.18
CA MET A 218 18.68 1.28 -17.65
C MET A 218 18.87 2.60 -18.39
N TYR A 219 19.55 3.55 -17.75
CA TYR A 219 19.78 4.88 -18.28
C TYR A 219 20.88 4.86 -19.35
N ASP A 220 20.82 5.80 -20.28
CA ASP A 220 21.79 5.90 -21.39
C ASP A 220 23.20 6.28 -20.91
N ASP A 221 23.34 6.84 -19.71
CA ASP A 221 24.62 7.11 -19.04
C ASP A 221 25.23 5.89 -18.33
N GLY A 222 24.51 4.76 -18.32
CA GLY A 222 24.92 3.51 -17.68
C GLY A 222 24.42 3.31 -16.25
N GLU A 223 23.71 4.27 -15.66
CA GLU A 223 23.05 4.07 -14.36
C GLU A 223 21.94 3.01 -14.48
N ILE A 224 21.76 2.22 -13.43
CA ILE A 224 20.69 1.24 -13.33
C ILE A 224 19.88 1.51 -12.07
N GLU A 225 18.60 1.79 -12.24
CA GLU A 225 17.65 1.92 -11.15
C GLU A 225 16.68 0.74 -11.14
N LYS A 226 16.51 0.11 -9.98
CA LYS A 226 15.57 -0.99 -9.79
C LYS A 226 14.52 -0.59 -8.78
N GLY A 227 13.31 -1.09 -8.97
CA GLY A 227 12.19 -0.76 -8.12
C GLY A 227 11.02 -1.71 -8.27
N SER A 228 10.04 -1.51 -7.40
CA SER A 228 8.71 -2.08 -7.58
C SER A 228 7.93 -1.28 -8.62
N PHE A 229 7.05 -1.95 -9.37
CA PHE A 229 6.17 -1.33 -10.34
C PHE A 229 4.82 -2.05 -10.43
N PHE A 230 3.73 -1.32 -10.24
CA PHE A 230 2.37 -1.84 -10.37
C PHE A 230 1.45 -0.83 -11.02
N LEU A 231 0.41 -1.32 -11.69
CA LEU A 231 -0.62 -0.48 -12.30
C LEU A 231 -1.99 -0.80 -11.73
N ASP A 232 -2.85 0.20 -11.71
CA ASP A 232 -4.26 0.06 -11.39
C ASP A 232 -4.88 -1.12 -12.15
N SER A 233 -5.48 -2.04 -11.40
CA SER A 233 -6.10 -3.23 -11.96
C SER A 233 -7.23 -2.93 -12.95
N ARG A 234 -7.86 -1.75 -12.85
CA ARG A 234 -8.96 -1.28 -13.70
C ARG A 234 -8.50 -0.88 -15.09
N LEU A 235 -7.25 -0.43 -15.25
CA LEU A 235 -6.65 -0.15 -16.57
C LEU A 235 -6.65 -1.41 -17.44
N MET A 236 -6.39 -2.55 -16.81
CA MET A 236 -6.29 -3.85 -17.49
C MET A 236 -7.65 -4.51 -17.73
N ASP A 237 -8.71 -4.04 -17.09
CA ASP A 237 -10.07 -4.55 -17.24
C ASP A 237 -10.86 -3.79 -18.34
N GLY A 238 -10.21 -2.88 -19.07
CA GLY A 238 -10.83 -2.09 -20.14
C GLY A 238 -11.76 -0.99 -19.65
N SER A 239 -11.57 -0.52 -18.41
CA SER A 239 -12.31 0.62 -17.87
C SER A 239 -12.11 1.86 -18.74
N LYS A 240 -13.11 2.75 -18.77
CA LYS A 240 -13.06 4.04 -19.50
C LYS A 240 -12.61 5.20 -18.60
N GLU A 241 -12.02 4.90 -17.45
CA GLU A 241 -11.49 5.94 -16.58
C GLU A 241 -10.37 6.72 -17.27
N LYS A 242 -10.32 8.03 -17.03
CA LYS A 242 -9.40 8.96 -17.70
C LYS A 242 -8.05 9.08 -17.00
N ALA A 243 -7.94 8.58 -15.78
CA ALA A 243 -6.72 8.59 -14.99
C ALA A 243 -6.63 7.29 -14.19
N TYR A 244 -5.44 6.72 -14.13
CA TYR A 244 -5.16 5.51 -13.35
C TYR A 244 -3.98 5.75 -12.43
N LEU A 245 -3.80 4.89 -11.45
CA LEU A 245 -2.66 4.96 -10.55
C LEU A 245 -1.56 4.00 -11.01
N MET A 246 -0.32 4.43 -10.86
CA MET A 246 0.89 3.63 -10.98
C MET A 246 1.62 3.70 -9.65
N ALA A 247 2.11 2.57 -9.15
CA ALA A 247 2.97 2.56 -7.96
C ALA A 247 4.38 2.22 -8.40
N PHE A 248 5.33 3.13 -8.22
CA PHE A 248 6.74 2.95 -8.53
C PHE A 248 7.59 3.25 -7.30
N LYS A 249 8.38 2.27 -6.84
CA LYS A 249 9.23 2.42 -5.66
C LYS A 249 8.49 2.94 -4.40
N GLY A 250 7.22 2.59 -4.24
CA GLY A 250 6.40 3.06 -3.12
C GLY A 250 5.75 4.43 -3.32
N ASP A 251 6.11 5.17 -4.37
CA ASP A 251 5.44 6.40 -4.78
C ASP A 251 4.28 6.11 -5.73
N VAL A 252 3.23 6.94 -5.69
CA VAL A 252 2.02 6.79 -6.50
C VAL A 252 1.99 7.84 -7.61
N PHE A 253 2.10 7.42 -8.86
CA PHE A 253 2.00 8.29 -10.03
C PHE A 253 0.57 8.28 -10.56
N VAL A 254 0.16 9.41 -11.13
CA VAL A 254 -1.05 9.49 -11.96
C VAL A 254 -0.66 9.18 -13.40
N TYR A 255 -1.28 8.14 -13.95
CA TYR A 255 -1.18 7.79 -15.36
C TYR A 255 -2.23 8.56 -16.17
N LEU A 256 -1.74 9.28 -17.17
CA LEU A 256 -2.55 9.98 -18.17
C LEU A 256 -2.35 9.26 -19.52
N PRO A 257 -3.35 8.48 -19.99
CA PRO A 257 -3.26 7.85 -21.29
C PRO A 257 -3.13 8.91 -22.37
N THR A 258 -2.21 8.70 -23.31
CA THR A 258 -2.09 9.54 -24.49
C THR A 258 -3.39 9.46 -25.29
N ALA A 259 -3.92 10.62 -25.68
CA ALA A 259 -5.04 10.67 -26.60
C ALA A 259 -4.58 10.07 -27.94
N ASN A 260 -5.17 8.94 -28.33
CA ASN A 260 -5.05 8.42 -29.70
C ASN A 260 -5.70 9.37 -30.69
#